data_AF-A0A7X7BAP7-F1
#
_entry.id   AF-A0A7X7BAP7-F1
#
_cell.length_a   1.000
_cell.length_b   1.000
_cell.length_c   1.000
_cell.angle_alpha   90.00
_cell.angle_beta   90.00
_cell.angle_gamma   90.00
#
_symmetry.space_group_name_H-M   'P 1'
#
loop_
_entity.id
_entity.type
_entity.pdbx_description
1 polymer ?
#
loop_
_entity_poly.entity_id
_entity_poly.type
_entity_poly.pdbx_seq_one_letter_code
_entity_poly.pdbx_strand_id
1 'polypeptide(L)'
;MNLSRTFRFSPLTQKRLRNFLRIRRARVALILLGALFAVSLAADLLCNSRPLFLRVNGRVFFPFVRQLTQRDLLGEEAEATPVNYPAFIASPAFSSNRANRVVWAPVPYSPGDVVNAATLRHARTVKVSVVPDVHAGRINLLRDGTIARPQSVAPFFPDVARVAGTRLDTQWRLTEALRSALARRFEGHAAPQEHFELTHAAVPGLTARVTVPERAARPAPPPSVRLMFRQTQPPDNPLQLRFRRLPDGSLAAVDRRAWRHVPDAHRPDILRLADEAFSGTAPSATIDWKGRKAAVACALNEIAWPYPPVRGHWMGIDAAGRDVLSRVLYGMRIAMAFGLLL
;
A
#
# COMPACT_ATOMS: atom_id res chain seq x y z
N MET A 1 22.52 14.78 63.64
CA MET A 1 21.31 13.95 63.43
C MET A 1 21.49 13.20 62.12
N ASN A 2 21.80 11.89 62.17
CA ASN A 2 22.13 11.08 61.00
C ASN A 2 20.86 10.55 60.31
N LEU A 3 20.58 11.03 59.09
CA LEU A 3 19.51 10.53 58.21
C LEU A 3 19.96 9.29 57.43
N SER A 4 20.28 8.20 58.12
CA SER A 4 20.58 6.91 57.46
C SER A 4 19.63 5.81 57.93
N ARG A 5 18.34 5.95 57.60
CA ARG A 5 17.41 4.82 57.50
C ARG A 5 17.14 4.53 56.04
N THR A 6 18.15 4.00 55.36
CA THR A 6 18.00 3.38 54.04
C THR A 6 17.20 2.09 54.17
N PHE A 7 16.17 1.92 53.34
CA PHE A 7 15.38 0.70 53.19
C PHE A 7 16.28 -0.55 53.15
N ARG A 8 16.33 -1.34 54.23
CA ARG A 8 17.05 -2.63 54.25
C ARG A 8 16.11 -3.70 53.69
N PHE A 9 16.35 -4.14 52.45
CA PHE A 9 15.61 -5.25 51.84
C PHE A 9 15.71 -6.51 52.69
N SER A 10 14.60 -7.26 52.79
CA SER A 10 14.59 -8.55 53.50
C SER A 10 15.60 -9.54 52.89
N PRO A 11 16.15 -10.48 53.67
CA PRO A 11 17.09 -11.49 53.16
C PRO A 11 16.52 -12.30 51.99
N LEU A 12 15.21 -12.58 52.01
CA LEU A 12 14.50 -13.29 50.95
C LEU A 12 14.42 -12.45 49.66
N THR A 13 14.13 -11.15 49.77
CA THR A 13 14.10 -10.21 48.64
C THR A 13 15.47 -10.08 47.99
N GLN A 14 16.53 -9.97 48.81
CA GLN A 14 17.91 -9.90 48.31
C GLN A 14 18.32 -11.19 47.57
N LYS A 15 17.92 -12.36 48.07
CA LYS A 15 18.16 -13.65 47.39
C LYS A 15 17.42 -13.71 46.04
N ARG A 16 16.16 -13.29 45.99
CA ARG A 16 15.36 -13.24 44.76
C ARG A 16 15.94 -12.28 43.72
N LEU A 17 16.32 -11.07 44.13
CA LEU A 17 16.93 -10.08 43.23
C LEU A 17 18.25 -10.58 42.65
N ARG A 18 19.11 -11.21 43.47
CA ARG A 18 20.38 -11.79 43.02
C ARG A 18 20.16 -12.91 42.01
N ASN A 19 19.17 -13.78 42.24
CA ASN A 19 18.81 -14.84 41.30
C ASN A 19 18.24 -14.26 39.99
N PHE A 20 17.38 -13.24 40.06
CA PHE A 20 16.85 -12.52 38.90
C PHE A 20 17.96 -11.90 38.06
N LEU A 21 18.88 -11.17 38.70
CA LEU A 21 20.03 -10.56 38.03
C LEU A 21 21.03 -11.59 37.50
N ARG A 22 21.03 -12.85 37.96
CA ARG A 22 21.87 -13.89 37.36
C ARG A 22 21.38 -14.31 35.97
N ILE A 23 20.08 -14.25 35.72
CA ILE A 23 19.47 -14.62 34.42
C ILE A 23 19.79 -13.53 33.39
N ARG A 24 20.56 -13.86 32.34
CA ARG A 24 20.98 -12.89 31.30
C ARG A 24 19.78 -12.20 30.65
N ARG A 25 18.75 -12.95 30.28
CA ARG A 25 17.52 -12.42 29.64
C ARG A 25 16.76 -11.46 30.56
N ALA A 26 16.67 -11.77 31.86
CA ALA A 26 16.00 -10.92 32.85
C ALA A 26 16.72 -9.58 33.04
N ARG A 27 18.06 -9.59 33.10
CA ARG A 27 18.86 -8.36 33.12
C ARG A 27 18.64 -7.51 31.87
N VAL A 28 18.70 -8.13 30.69
CA VAL A 28 18.50 -7.41 29.43
C VAL A 28 17.08 -6.81 29.38
N ALA A 29 16.05 -7.57 29.77
CA ALA A 29 14.68 -7.08 29.83
C ALA A 29 14.54 -5.90 30.81
N LEU A 30 15.16 -5.97 31.99
CA LEU A 30 15.16 -4.87 32.96
C LEU A 30 15.84 -3.61 32.39
N ILE A 31 16.98 -3.77 31.72
CA ILE A 31 17.69 -2.65 31.08
C ILE A 31 16.85 -2.04 29.95
N LEU A 32 16.28 -2.87 29.07
CA LEU A 32 15.45 -2.40 27.96
C LEU A 32 14.20 -1.68 28.48
N LEU A 33 13.51 -2.25 29.45
CA LEU A 33 12.33 -1.63 30.06
C LEU A 33 12.68 -0.31 30.76
N GLY A 34 13.78 -0.29 31.53
CA GLY A 34 14.28 0.91 32.19
C GLY A 34 14.66 2.00 31.20
N ALA A 35 15.33 1.64 30.10
CA ALA A 35 15.68 2.58 29.03
C ALA A 35 14.44 3.14 28.33
N LEU A 36 13.48 2.29 27.98
CA LEU A 36 12.20 2.72 27.38
C LEU A 36 11.42 3.65 28.32
N PHE A 37 11.41 3.36 29.62
CA PHE A 37 10.77 4.24 30.60
C PHE A 37 11.52 5.57 30.75
N ALA A 38 12.86 5.57 30.75
CA ALA A 38 13.64 6.81 30.75
C ALA A 38 13.35 7.67 29.51
N VAL A 39 13.22 7.05 28.33
CA VAL A 39 12.82 7.74 27.10
C VAL A 39 11.39 8.29 27.21
N SER A 40 10.47 7.54 27.81
CA SER A 40 9.08 8.00 27.97
C SER A 40 8.94 9.14 28.97
N LEU A 41 9.82 9.26 29.97
CA LEU A 41 9.88 10.44 30.84
C LEU A 41 10.24 11.71 30.07
N ALA A 42 11.05 11.60 29.01
CA ALA A 42 11.38 12.69 28.10
C ALA A 42 10.35 12.89 26.98
N ALA A 43 9.14 12.31 27.08
CA ALA A 43 8.12 12.39 26.03
C ALA A 43 7.76 13.83 25.64
N ASP A 44 7.66 14.78 26.58
CA ASP A 44 7.34 16.18 26.27
C ASP A 44 8.45 16.90 25.47
N LEU A 45 9.67 16.37 25.45
CA LEU A 45 10.78 16.88 24.62
C LEU A 45 10.82 16.21 23.24
N LEU A 46 10.37 14.96 23.16
CA LEU A 46 10.42 14.15 21.93
C LEU A 46 9.16 14.32 21.07
N CYS A 47 8.00 14.39 21.71
CA CYS A 47 6.67 14.38 21.11
C CYS A 47 5.83 15.50 21.73
N ASN A 48 5.73 16.66 21.07
CA ASN A 48 4.94 17.76 21.61
C ASN A 48 4.47 18.72 20.52
N SER A 49 3.17 19.03 20.50
CA SER A 49 2.61 20.05 19.59
C SER A 49 2.84 21.48 20.02
N ARG A 50 3.45 21.69 21.18
CA ARG A 50 3.95 22.99 21.61
C ARG A 50 5.45 23.07 21.33
N PRO A 51 5.98 24.20 20.85
CA PRO A 51 7.41 24.37 20.66
C PRO A 51 8.19 24.15 21.97
N LEU A 52 9.39 23.58 21.85
CA LEU A 52 10.31 23.46 22.97
C LEU A 52 10.88 24.82 23.36
N PHE A 53 11.14 25.67 22.36
CA PHE A 53 11.67 27.01 22.53
C PHE A 53 10.97 27.96 21.57
N LEU A 54 10.62 29.14 22.07
CA LEU A 54 10.01 30.20 21.29
C LEU A 54 10.58 31.55 21.71
N ARG A 55 11.11 32.31 20.75
CA ARG A 55 11.54 33.69 20.94
C ARG A 55 10.68 34.60 20.08
N VAL A 56 10.02 35.57 20.71
CA VAL A 56 9.15 36.55 20.06
C VAL A 56 9.49 37.94 20.60
N ASN A 57 9.84 38.88 19.72
CA ASN A 57 10.09 40.28 20.06
C ASN A 57 11.06 40.46 21.24
N GLY A 58 12.13 39.67 21.26
CA GLY A 58 13.15 39.70 22.31
C GLY A 58 12.83 38.88 23.56
N ARG A 59 11.58 38.46 23.77
CA ARG A 59 11.17 37.61 24.91
C ARG A 59 11.33 36.14 24.58
N VAL A 60 11.72 35.34 25.58
CA VAL A 60 11.94 33.90 25.47
C VAL A 60 10.88 33.15 26.25
N PHE A 61 10.33 32.12 25.63
CA PHE A 61 9.27 31.27 26.18
C PHE A 61 9.60 29.79 25.98
N PHE A 62 9.10 28.95 26.88
CA PHE A 62 9.18 27.49 26.82
C PHE A 62 7.76 26.89 26.82
N PRO A 63 7.05 26.92 25.67
CA PRO A 63 5.65 26.50 25.55
C PRO A 63 5.35 25.07 25.98
N PHE A 64 6.32 24.17 25.90
CA PHE A 64 6.15 22.78 26.33
C PHE A 64 5.94 22.63 27.84
N VAL A 65 6.42 23.59 28.65
CA VAL A 65 6.26 23.59 30.12
C VAL A 65 5.03 24.37 30.55
N ARG A 66 4.71 25.47 29.84
CA ARG A 66 3.63 26.39 30.22
C ARG A 66 2.69 26.63 29.06
N GLN A 67 1.40 26.57 29.34
CA GLN A 67 0.37 26.88 28.36
C GLN A 67 0.26 28.40 28.19
N LEU A 68 0.73 28.90 27.06
CA LEU A 68 0.67 30.32 26.71
C LEU A 68 -0.63 30.65 25.97
N THR A 69 -1.05 31.90 26.13
CA THR A 69 -2.16 32.54 25.41
C THR A 69 -1.65 33.53 24.36
N GLN A 70 -2.52 33.95 23.43
CA GLN A 70 -2.13 34.95 22.44
C GLN A 70 -1.73 36.27 23.11
N ARG A 71 -2.43 36.67 24.18
CA ARG A 71 -2.07 37.82 25.04
C ARG A 71 -0.63 37.75 25.57
N ASP A 72 -0.17 36.58 26.01
CA ASP A 72 1.20 36.43 26.53
C ASP A 72 2.27 36.72 25.46
N LEU A 73 1.96 36.44 24.19
CA LEU A 73 2.88 36.59 23.05
C LEU A 73 2.78 37.97 22.39
N LEU A 74 1.57 38.53 22.28
CA LEU A 74 1.28 39.73 21.49
C LEU A 74 1.05 40.98 22.35
N GLY A 75 0.83 40.84 23.66
CA GLY A 75 0.52 41.95 24.57
C GLY A 75 -0.97 42.08 24.86
N GLU A 76 -1.34 43.12 25.63
CA GLU A 76 -2.68 43.27 26.22
C GLU A 76 -3.81 43.42 25.21
N GLU A 77 -3.51 43.93 24.01
CA GLU A 77 -4.48 44.11 22.93
C GLU A 77 -4.98 42.77 22.34
N ALA A 78 -4.27 41.67 22.60
CA ALA A 78 -4.65 40.35 22.11
C ALA A 78 -5.56 39.58 23.08
N GLU A 79 -6.35 38.67 22.50
CA GLU A 79 -7.25 37.81 23.24
C GLU A 79 -6.49 36.82 24.14
N ALA A 80 -7.08 36.47 25.30
CA ALA A 80 -6.54 35.46 26.20
C ALA A 80 -6.91 34.02 25.76
N THR A 81 -6.79 33.73 24.46
CA THR A 81 -7.10 32.41 23.88
C THR A 81 -5.84 31.55 23.74
N PRO A 82 -5.95 30.21 23.77
CA PRO A 82 -4.82 29.33 23.52
C PRO A 82 -4.15 29.59 22.16
N VAL A 83 -2.81 29.55 22.13
CA VAL A 83 -2.05 29.81 20.91
C VAL A 83 -2.10 28.61 19.96
N ASN A 84 -2.54 28.83 18.73
CA ASN A 84 -2.28 27.92 17.62
C ASN A 84 -0.87 28.22 17.07
N TYR A 85 0.14 27.52 17.58
CA TYR A 85 1.54 27.80 17.25
C TYR A 85 1.86 27.70 15.75
N PRO A 86 1.43 26.67 14.99
CA PRO A 86 1.65 26.63 13.55
C PRO A 86 1.12 27.87 12.81
N ALA A 87 -0.11 28.29 13.13
CA ALA A 87 -0.70 29.48 12.52
C ALA A 87 0.02 30.77 12.95
N PHE A 88 0.39 30.87 14.24
CA PHE A 88 1.12 32.01 14.77
C PHE A 88 2.51 32.18 14.13
N ILE A 89 3.25 31.09 13.97
CA ILE A 89 4.61 31.11 13.37
C ILE A 89 4.54 31.49 11.89
N ALA A 90 3.48 31.11 11.18
CA ALA A 90 3.24 31.52 9.80
C ALA A 90 2.77 32.98 9.66
N SER A 91 2.37 33.63 10.76
CA SER A 91 1.82 34.98 10.73
C SER A 91 2.90 36.07 10.50
N PRO A 92 2.51 37.25 9.99
CA PRO A 92 3.42 38.40 9.90
C PRO A 92 3.94 38.86 11.27
N ALA A 93 3.18 38.67 12.35
CA ALA A 93 3.60 39.03 13.71
C ALA A 93 4.86 38.27 14.15
N PHE A 94 5.01 37.01 13.71
CA PHE A 94 6.23 36.23 13.94
C PHE A 94 7.29 36.49 12.86
N SER A 95 6.90 36.53 11.58
CA SER A 95 7.84 36.57 10.46
C SER A 95 8.50 37.94 10.21
N SER A 96 7.86 39.03 10.64
CA SER A 96 8.38 40.40 10.46
C SER A 96 9.70 40.65 11.20
N ASN A 97 9.93 39.97 12.32
CA ASN A 97 11.12 40.15 13.13
C ASN A 97 12.07 38.96 12.97
N ARG A 98 13.20 39.18 12.28
CA ARG A 98 14.23 38.15 12.05
C ARG A 98 14.89 37.61 13.32
N ALA A 99 14.76 38.29 14.46
CA ALA A 99 15.26 37.79 15.74
C ALA A 99 14.33 36.72 16.35
N ASN A 100 13.11 36.57 15.84
CA ASN A 100 12.19 35.54 16.27
C ASN A 100 12.72 34.16 15.89
N ARG A 101 12.59 33.20 16.81
CA ARG A 101 13.11 31.84 16.65
C ARG A 101 12.15 30.84 17.25
N VAL A 102 12.06 29.68 16.64
CA VAL A 102 11.27 28.56 17.13
C VAL A 102 12.07 27.27 17.03
N VAL A 103 11.96 26.42 18.05
CA VAL A 103 12.47 25.04 18.03
C VAL A 103 11.34 24.11 18.40
N TRP A 104 11.07 23.14 17.53
CA TRP A 104 10.05 22.13 17.71
C TRP A 104 10.61 20.85 18.31
N ALA A 105 9.74 20.05 18.92
CA ALA A 105 10.06 18.66 19.22
C ALA A 105 10.33 17.88 17.91
N PRO A 106 11.15 16.81 17.94
CA PRO A 106 11.38 15.96 16.78
C PRO A 106 10.10 15.43 16.13
N VAL A 107 9.09 15.13 16.96
CA VAL A 107 7.73 14.81 16.54
C VAL A 107 6.81 15.91 17.09
N PRO A 108 6.35 16.88 16.29
CA PRO A 108 5.61 18.03 16.77
C PRO A 108 4.11 17.70 17.02
N TYR A 109 3.81 16.59 17.70
CA TYR A 109 2.46 16.10 17.95
C TYR A 109 2.30 15.56 19.37
N SER A 110 1.23 15.99 20.02
CA SER A 110 0.78 15.49 21.32
C SER A 110 -0.23 14.32 21.13
N PRO A 111 -0.45 13.47 22.15
CA PRO A 111 -1.26 12.25 22.00
C PRO A 111 -2.73 12.46 21.62
N GLY A 112 -3.26 13.67 21.86
CA GLY A 112 -4.63 14.05 21.55
C GLY A 112 -4.81 14.72 20.18
N ASP A 113 -3.72 15.10 19.52
CA ASP A 113 -3.78 15.86 18.28
C ASP A 113 -4.24 14.97 17.13
N VAL A 114 -5.22 15.46 16.38
CA VAL A 114 -5.71 14.81 15.16
C VAL A 114 -5.03 15.45 13.96
N VAL A 115 -4.32 14.63 13.20
CA VAL A 115 -3.58 15.06 12.01
C VAL A 115 -4.55 15.47 10.92
N ASN A 116 -4.33 16.65 10.34
CA ASN A 116 -5.06 17.09 9.17
C ASN A 116 -4.53 16.35 7.93
N ALA A 117 -5.37 15.52 7.28
CA ALA A 117 -4.99 14.79 6.07
C ALA A 117 -4.43 15.69 4.95
N ALA A 118 -4.81 16.96 4.90
CA ALA A 118 -4.28 17.91 3.92
C ALA A 118 -2.75 18.12 4.05
N THR A 119 -2.19 18.02 5.27
CA THR A 119 -0.73 18.19 5.48
C THR A 119 0.06 17.02 4.90
N LEU A 120 -0.57 15.85 4.74
CA LEU A 120 0.04 14.63 4.19
C LEU A 120 -0.13 14.50 2.67
N ARG A 121 -0.70 15.51 1.98
CA ARG A 121 -0.89 15.46 0.52
C ARG A 121 0.39 15.18 -0.27
N HIS A 122 1.53 15.63 0.26
CA HIS A 122 2.87 15.41 -0.30
C HIS A 122 3.35 13.96 -0.18
N ALA A 123 2.78 13.17 0.74
CA ALA A 123 3.11 11.77 0.95
C ALA A 123 2.23 10.81 0.13
N ARG A 124 1.21 11.33 -0.57
CA ARG A 124 0.36 10.53 -1.46
C ARG A 124 1.17 9.86 -2.55
N THR A 125 0.71 8.69 -2.96
CA THR A 125 1.29 7.94 -4.06
C THR A 125 0.23 7.68 -5.12
N VAL A 126 0.63 7.71 -6.38
CA VAL A 126 -0.21 7.18 -7.47
C VAL A 126 0.13 5.71 -7.65
N LYS A 127 -0.90 4.87 -7.65
CA LYS A 127 -0.80 3.47 -8.04
C LYS A 127 -1.03 3.38 -9.53
N VAL A 128 -0.05 2.85 -10.25
CA VAL A 128 -0.14 2.50 -11.66
C VAL A 128 -0.24 0.98 -11.76
N SER A 129 -1.26 0.49 -12.45
CA SER A 129 -1.47 -0.93 -12.70
C SER A 129 -1.38 -1.16 -14.19
N VAL A 130 -0.38 -1.93 -14.62
CA VAL A 130 -0.26 -2.41 -16.00
C VAL A 130 -0.79 -3.84 -16.02
N VAL A 131 -1.96 -4.02 -16.63
CA VAL A 131 -2.66 -5.28 -16.75
C VAL A 131 -2.55 -5.72 -18.21
N PRO A 132 -1.68 -6.70 -18.53
CA PRO A 132 -1.62 -7.29 -19.86
C PRO A 132 -2.98 -7.88 -20.23
N ASP A 133 -3.37 -7.73 -21.50
CA ASP A 133 -4.60 -8.37 -21.98
C ASP A 133 -4.47 -9.88 -21.85
N VAL A 134 -5.38 -10.48 -21.10
CA VAL A 134 -5.53 -11.93 -21.03
C VAL A 134 -6.55 -12.31 -22.08
N HIS A 135 -6.07 -12.78 -23.22
CA HIS A 135 -6.95 -13.27 -24.26
C HIS A 135 -7.69 -14.52 -23.75
N ALA A 136 -9.01 -14.42 -23.73
CA ALA A 136 -9.91 -15.53 -23.50
C ALA A 136 -11.07 -15.41 -24.49
N GLY A 137 -11.40 -16.52 -25.12
CA GLY A 137 -12.45 -16.58 -26.11
C GLY A 137 -13.25 -17.86 -25.99
N ARG A 138 -14.41 -17.89 -26.64
CA ARG A 138 -15.23 -19.10 -26.72
C ARG A 138 -15.70 -19.36 -28.13
N ILE A 139 -15.83 -20.63 -28.45
CA ILE A 139 -16.47 -21.12 -29.67
C ILE A 139 -17.46 -22.22 -29.31
N ASN A 140 -18.41 -22.45 -30.20
CA ASN A 140 -19.14 -23.71 -30.27
C ASN A 140 -18.59 -24.51 -31.44
N LEU A 141 -18.19 -25.75 -31.20
CA LEU A 141 -17.77 -26.67 -32.24
C LEU A 141 -18.96 -27.53 -32.67
N LEU A 142 -19.23 -27.60 -33.97
CA LEU A 142 -20.19 -28.52 -34.57
C LEU A 142 -19.58 -29.93 -34.69
N ARG A 143 -20.42 -30.95 -34.92
CA ARG A 143 -20.00 -32.36 -34.96
C ARG A 143 -19.01 -32.65 -36.10
N ASP A 144 -19.09 -31.89 -37.19
CA ASP A 144 -18.17 -31.94 -38.32
C ASP A 144 -16.82 -31.26 -38.05
N GLY A 145 -16.65 -30.58 -36.91
CA GLY A 145 -15.45 -29.80 -36.57
C GLY A 145 -15.51 -28.33 -36.99
N THR A 146 -16.65 -27.86 -37.50
CA THR A 146 -16.85 -26.47 -37.92
C THR A 146 -17.08 -25.55 -36.71
N ILE A 147 -16.45 -24.38 -36.73
CA ILE A 147 -16.54 -23.37 -35.69
C ILE A 147 -17.82 -22.54 -35.88
N ALA A 148 -18.65 -22.50 -34.85
CA ALA A 148 -19.86 -21.70 -34.76
C ALA A 148 -19.81 -20.74 -33.56
N ARG A 149 -20.51 -19.61 -33.67
CA ARG A 149 -20.67 -18.60 -32.60
C ARG A 149 -19.35 -18.19 -31.89
N PRO A 150 -18.28 -17.84 -32.63
CA PRO A 150 -17.04 -17.37 -32.04
C PRO A 150 -17.25 -16.06 -31.27
N GLN A 151 -16.61 -15.92 -30.11
CA GLN A 151 -16.62 -14.70 -29.31
C GLN A 151 -15.26 -14.44 -28.66
N SER A 152 -14.69 -13.26 -28.89
CA SER A 152 -13.38 -12.85 -28.37
C SER A 152 -12.25 -13.83 -28.71
N VAL A 153 -12.31 -14.46 -29.89
CA VAL A 153 -11.35 -15.48 -30.32
C VAL A 153 -10.33 -15.02 -31.34
N ALA A 154 -10.42 -13.79 -31.86
CA ALA A 154 -9.47 -13.28 -32.87
C ALA A 154 -7.98 -13.51 -32.51
N PRO A 155 -7.53 -13.34 -31.24
CA PRO A 155 -6.14 -13.62 -30.85
C PRO A 155 -5.70 -15.09 -30.99
N PHE A 156 -6.64 -16.02 -31.08
CA PHE A 156 -6.41 -17.47 -31.22
C PHE A 156 -6.50 -17.96 -32.67
N PHE A 157 -6.91 -17.10 -33.60
CA PHE A 157 -7.07 -17.41 -35.02
C PHE A 157 -6.43 -16.29 -35.84
N PRO A 158 -5.10 -16.11 -35.76
CA PRO A 158 -4.39 -15.09 -36.53
C PRO A 158 -4.62 -15.32 -38.03
N ASP A 159 -4.67 -14.23 -38.79
CA ASP A 159 -4.83 -14.24 -40.25
C ASP A 159 -6.14 -14.87 -40.79
N VAL A 160 -7.12 -15.12 -39.91
CA VAL A 160 -8.46 -15.61 -40.30
C VAL A 160 -9.47 -14.45 -40.27
N ALA A 161 -9.83 -13.94 -41.46
CA ALA A 161 -10.77 -12.82 -41.58
C ALA A 161 -12.16 -13.12 -40.98
N ARG A 162 -12.64 -14.36 -41.08
CA ARG A 162 -13.91 -14.82 -40.49
C ARG A 162 -13.76 -16.22 -39.90
N VAL A 163 -13.71 -16.29 -38.56
CA VAL A 163 -13.55 -17.56 -37.82
C VAL A 163 -14.81 -18.44 -37.86
N ALA A 164 -16.00 -17.84 -37.97
CA ALA A 164 -17.24 -18.62 -38.07
C ALA A 164 -17.30 -19.34 -39.43
N GLY A 165 -17.47 -20.66 -39.41
CA GLY A 165 -17.53 -21.50 -40.61
C GLY A 165 -16.20 -22.16 -40.98
N THR A 166 -15.08 -21.81 -40.33
CA THR A 166 -13.81 -22.52 -40.51
C THR A 166 -13.77 -23.79 -39.68
N ARG A 167 -12.94 -24.77 -40.07
CA ARG A 167 -12.71 -25.95 -39.24
C ARG A 167 -11.67 -25.69 -38.16
N LEU A 168 -11.80 -26.34 -37.01
CA LEU A 168 -10.84 -26.17 -35.90
C LEU A 168 -9.51 -26.89 -36.18
N ASP A 169 -9.57 -28.06 -36.82
CA ASP A 169 -8.41 -28.92 -37.12
C ASP A 169 -7.47 -28.36 -38.20
N THR A 170 -7.92 -27.37 -38.98
CA THR A 170 -7.06 -26.65 -39.93
C THR A 170 -6.19 -25.60 -39.25
N GLN A 171 -6.63 -25.09 -38.09
CA GLN A 171 -5.96 -24.01 -37.35
C GLN A 171 -5.16 -24.53 -36.16
N TRP A 172 -5.65 -25.59 -35.50
CA TRP A 172 -5.06 -26.14 -34.28
C TRP A 172 -4.79 -27.63 -34.39
N ARG A 173 -3.64 -28.07 -33.85
CA ARG A 173 -3.29 -29.48 -33.79
C ARG A 173 -4.11 -30.18 -32.69
N LEU A 174 -5.17 -30.88 -33.08
CA LEU A 174 -6.03 -31.61 -32.15
C LEU A 174 -5.36 -32.90 -31.66
N THR A 175 -5.19 -33.01 -30.35
CA THR A 175 -4.69 -34.22 -29.69
C THR A 175 -5.77 -35.30 -29.66
N GLU A 176 -5.34 -36.57 -29.58
CA GLU A 176 -6.27 -37.70 -29.48
C GLU A 176 -7.18 -37.57 -28.25
N ALA A 177 -6.61 -37.16 -27.11
CA ALA A 177 -7.37 -36.94 -25.89
C ALA A 177 -8.49 -35.90 -26.04
N LEU A 178 -8.25 -34.79 -26.76
CA LEU A 178 -9.29 -33.80 -27.04
C LEU A 178 -10.36 -34.38 -27.98
N ARG A 179 -9.97 -35.13 -29.01
CA ARG A 179 -10.92 -35.79 -29.92
C ARG A 179 -11.84 -36.74 -29.17
N SER A 180 -11.29 -37.59 -28.29
CA SER A 180 -12.08 -38.50 -27.45
C SER A 180 -12.99 -37.76 -26.48
N ALA A 181 -12.54 -36.65 -25.88
CA ALA A 181 -13.36 -35.83 -24.99
C ALA A 181 -14.55 -35.20 -25.72
N LEU A 182 -14.33 -34.67 -26.93
CA LEU A 182 -15.38 -34.12 -27.79
C LEU A 182 -16.39 -35.19 -28.23
N ALA A 183 -15.92 -36.37 -28.64
CA ALA A 183 -16.78 -37.50 -29.04
C ALA A 183 -17.76 -37.86 -27.92
N ARG A 184 -17.25 -38.05 -26.68
CA ARG A 184 -18.10 -38.30 -25.49
C ARG A 184 -19.16 -37.22 -25.30
N ARG A 185 -18.85 -35.94 -25.57
CA ARG A 185 -19.83 -34.85 -25.41
C ARG A 185 -20.87 -34.84 -26.51
N PHE A 186 -20.48 -35.18 -27.75
CA PHE A 186 -21.41 -35.30 -28.86
C PHE A 186 -22.31 -36.52 -28.75
N GLU A 187 -21.88 -37.59 -28.09
CA GLU A 187 -22.70 -38.77 -27.78
C GLU A 187 -23.70 -38.53 -26.64
N GLY A 188 -23.51 -37.46 -25.86
CA GLY A 188 -24.40 -37.11 -24.74
C GLY A 188 -24.05 -37.78 -23.42
N HIS A 189 -22.89 -38.44 -23.33
CA HIS A 189 -22.38 -39.03 -22.09
C HIS A 189 -22.10 -37.96 -21.03
N ALA A 190 -22.31 -38.32 -19.75
CA ALA A 190 -21.84 -37.51 -18.63
C ALA A 190 -20.32 -37.52 -18.61
N ALA A 191 -19.69 -36.36 -18.49
CA ALA A 191 -18.25 -36.29 -18.36
C ALA A 191 -17.76 -34.96 -17.76
N PRO A 192 -16.67 -35.00 -16.96
CA PRO A 192 -16.21 -33.88 -16.14
C PRO A 192 -15.63 -32.72 -16.97
N GLN A 193 -15.29 -31.60 -16.33
CA GLN A 193 -14.52 -30.57 -17.02
C GLN A 193 -13.12 -31.09 -17.36
N GLU A 194 -12.66 -30.84 -18.58
CA GLU A 194 -11.34 -31.29 -19.06
C GLU A 194 -10.58 -30.12 -19.71
N HIS A 195 -9.25 -30.11 -19.56
CA HIS A 195 -8.36 -29.06 -20.08
C HIS A 195 -7.33 -29.68 -21.02
N PHE A 196 -7.09 -29.01 -22.15
CA PHE A 196 -6.16 -29.47 -23.17
C PHE A 196 -5.24 -28.33 -23.59
N GLU A 197 -3.95 -28.63 -23.72
CA GLU A 197 -2.95 -27.71 -24.26
C GLU A 197 -2.86 -27.94 -25.76
N LEU A 198 -3.20 -26.94 -26.56
CA LEU A 198 -3.12 -26.99 -28.02
C LEU A 198 -2.00 -26.08 -28.53
N THR A 199 -1.38 -26.50 -29.63
CA THR A 199 -0.41 -25.69 -30.38
C THR A 199 -1.01 -25.35 -31.74
N HIS A 200 -0.85 -24.10 -32.16
CA HIS A 200 -1.34 -23.64 -33.46
C HIS A 200 -0.63 -24.41 -34.59
N ALA A 201 -1.35 -24.72 -35.67
CA ALA A 201 -0.84 -25.54 -36.77
C ALA A 201 0.23 -24.80 -37.58
N ALA A 202 0.03 -23.50 -37.82
CA ALA A 202 0.84 -22.68 -38.72
C ALA A 202 1.65 -21.57 -38.04
N VAL A 203 1.35 -21.21 -36.77
CA VAL A 203 2.02 -20.09 -36.08
C VAL A 203 2.92 -20.66 -34.99
N PRO A 204 4.25 -20.63 -35.17
CA PRO A 204 5.19 -21.15 -34.19
C PRO A 204 5.03 -20.44 -32.83
N GLY A 205 4.98 -21.21 -31.75
CA GLY A 205 4.91 -20.68 -30.38
C GLY A 205 3.54 -20.19 -29.92
N LEU A 206 2.52 -20.16 -30.78
CA LEU A 206 1.15 -19.86 -30.37
C LEU A 206 0.50 -21.09 -29.73
N THR A 207 0.27 -21.02 -28.42
CA THR A 207 -0.36 -22.08 -27.63
C THR A 207 -1.61 -21.57 -26.91
N ALA A 208 -2.59 -22.45 -26.71
CA ALA A 208 -3.81 -22.16 -25.97
C ALA A 208 -4.26 -23.33 -25.10
N ARG A 209 -4.79 -23.02 -23.92
CA ARG A 209 -5.53 -23.95 -23.06
C ARG A 209 -6.97 -23.92 -23.51
N VAL A 210 -7.43 -25.05 -23.99
CA VAL A 210 -8.81 -25.28 -24.35
C VAL A 210 -9.49 -26.04 -23.23
N THR A 211 -10.51 -25.41 -22.65
CA THR A 211 -11.37 -26.05 -21.66
C THR A 211 -12.63 -26.56 -22.36
N VAL A 212 -12.88 -27.85 -22.19
CA VAL A 212 -14.16 -28.50 -22.48
C VAL A 212 -14.96 -28.50 -21.16
N PRO A 213 -16.09 -27.79 -21.07
CA PRO A 213 -16.82 -27.68 -19.82
C PRO A 213 -17.41 -29.03 -19.39
N GLU A 214 -17.65 -29.15 -18.08
CA GLU A 214 -18.40 -30.27 -17.52
C GLU A 214 -19.77 -30.40 -18.18
N ARG A 215 -20.20 -31.64 -18.35
CA ARG A 215 -21.47 -31.95 -19.00
C ARG A 215 -22.15 -33.14 -18.33
N ALA A 216 -23.39 -32.93 -17.90
CA ALA A 216 -24.27 -34.01 -17.45
C ALA A 216 -24.81 -34.83 -18.63
N ALA A 217 -25.18 -36.08 -18.36
CA ALA A 217 -25.80 -36.97 -19.36
C ALA A 217 -27.10 -36.34 -19.90
N ARG A 218 -27.32 -36.45 -21.22
CA ARG A 218 -28.56 -36.00 -21.85
C ARG A 218 -29.15 -37.08 -22.76
N PRO A 219 -30.49 -37.18 -22.85
CA PRO A 219 -31.15 -38.11 -23.75
C PRO A 219 -30.89 -37.83 -25.23
N ALA A 220 -30.72 -36.54 -25.59
CA ALA A 220 -30.47 -36.11 -26.96
C ALA A 220 -29.03 -35.57 -27.13
N PRO A 221 -28.29 -36.05 -28.14
CA PRO A 221 -27.00 -35.50 -28.54
C PRO A 221 -27.02 -33.98 -28.75
N PRO A 222 -26.03 -33.22 -28.27
CA PRO A 222 -25.93 -31.81 -28.62
C PRO A 222 -25.63 -31.60 -30.12
N PRO A 223 -26.13 -30.50 -30.71
CA PRO A 223 -25.68 -30.05 -32.01
C PRO A 223 -24.28 -29.40 -31.97
N SER A 224 -23.82 -28.94 -30.79
CA SER A 224 -22.50 -28.33 -30.62
C SER A 224 -21.91 -28.51 -29.22
N VAL A 225 -20.58 -28.46 -29.13
CA VAL A 225 -19.82 -28.48 -27.87
C VAL A 225 -19.11 -27.15 -27.69
N ARG A 226 -19.28 -26.51 -26.53
CA ARG A 226 -18.59 -25.26 -26.22
C ARG A 226 -17.13 -25.54 -25.89
N LEU A 227 -16.24 -24.73 -26.43
CA LEU A 227 -14.81 -24.72 -26.10
C LEU A 227 -14.41 -23.32 -25.64
N MET A 228 -13.67 -23.25 -24.54
CA MET A 228 -13.13 -21.99 -24.03
C MET A 228 -11.62 -21.98 -24.25
N PHE A 229 -11.13 -21.00 -25.00
CA PHE A 229 -9.72 -20.78 -25.28
C PHE A 229 -9.16 -19.76 -24.29
N ARG A 230 -8.01 -20.08 -23.71
CA ARG A 230 -7.22 -19.17 -22.87
C ARG A 230 -5.77 -19.27 -23.29
N GLN A 231 -5.06 -18.17 -23.35
CA GLN A 231 -3.63 -18.20 -23.68
C GLN A 231 -2.85 -18.96 -22.57
N THR A 232 -1.91 -19.82 -22.96
CA THR A 232 -1.20 -20.72 -22.02
C THR A 232 0.16 -20.27 -21.56
N GLN A 233 0.59 -19.10 -21.99
CA GLN A 233 1.70 -18.45 -21.34
C GLN A 233 1.28 -17.98 -19.95
N PRO A 234 2.19 -18.04 -18.95
CA PRO A 234 1.93 -17.54 -17.62
C PRO A 234 1.33 -16.14 -17.74
N PRO A 235 0.38 -15.75 -16.88
CA PRO A 235 0.04 -14.35 -16.81
C PRO A 235 1.35 -13.58 -16.61
N ASP A 236 1.64 -12.62 -17.47
CA ASP A 236 2.46 -11.50 -17.03
C ASP A 236 1.67 -10.94 -15.85
N ASN A 237 2.13 -11.21 -14.63
CA ASN A 237 1.44 -10.74 -13.44
C ASN A 237 1.22 -9.24 -13.59
N PRO A 238 0.02 -8.73 -13.25
CA PRO A 238 -0.24 -7.30 -13.27
C PRO A 238 0.90 -6.56 -12.60
N LEU A 239 1.58 -5.70 -13.35
CA LEU A 239 2.68 -4.93 -12.81
C LEU A 239 2.07 -3.76 -12.06
N GLN A 240 2.20 -3.78 -10.73
CA GLN A 240 1.80 -2.68 -9.88
C GLN A 240 3.02 -1.85 -9.52
N LEU A 241 2.94 -0.55 -9.81
CA LEU A 241 3.96 0.42 -9.50
C LEU A 241 3.35 1.53 -8.66
N ARG A 242 4.10 2.05 -7.69
CA ARG A 242 3.74 3.27 -7.00
C ARG A 242 4.72 4.38 -7.33
N PHE A 243 4.19 5.56 -7.58
CA PHE A 243 4.96 6.78 -7.77
C PHE A 243 4.66 7.76 -6.65
N ARG A 244 5.67 8.49 -6.23
CA ARG A 244 5.53 9.66 -5.35
C ARG A 244 6.00 10.91 -6.08
N ARG A 245 5.40 12.05 -5.78
CA ARG A 245 5.89 13.35 -6.25
C ARG A 245 6.99 13.86 -5.32
N LEU A 246 8.12 14.26 -5.89
CA LEU A 246 9.24 14.87 -5.18
C LEU A 246 9.02 16.39 -5.01
N PRO A 247 9.75 17.05 -4.10
CA PRO A 247 9.60 18.49 -3.86
C PRO A 247 9.91 19.37 -5.06
N ASP A 248 10.74 18.89 -5.99
CA ASP A 248 11.06 19.55 -7.27
C ASP A 248 9.97 19.35 -8.34
N GLY A 249 8.87 18.67 -8.01
CA GLY A 249 7.77 18.35 -8.91
C GLY A 249 7.95 17.04 -9.69
N SER A 250 9.16 16.47 -9.72
CA SER A 250 9.45 15.25 -10.46
C SER A 250 8.81 14.00 -9.83
N LEU A 251 8.60 12.96 -10.64
CA LEU A 251 8.05 11.69 -10.15
C LEU A 251 9.16 10.68 -9.88
N ALA A 252 9.07 10.03 -8.72
CA ALA A 252 9.97 8.94 -8.34
C ALA A 252 9.18 7.64 -8.12
N ALA A 253 9.62 6.57 -8.78
CA ALA A 253 9.12 5.23 -8.50
C ALA A 253 9.52 4.79 -7.09
N VAL A 254 8.53 4.44 -6.28
CA VAL A 254 8.71 3.81 -4.96
C VAL A 254 9.24 2.40 -5.15
N ASP A 255 8.64 1.65 -6.08
CA ASP A 255 8.99 0.27 -6.39
C ASP A 255 10.13 0.18 -7.42
N ARG A 256 11.34 0.66 -7.03
CA ARG A 256 12.51 0.81 -7.94
C ARG A 256 12.88 -0.45 -8.71
N ARG A 257 12.74 -1.63 -8.10
CA ARG A 257 13.06 -2.91 -8.77
C ARG A 257 12.06 -3.21 -9.89
N ALA A 258 10.76 -3.04 -9.63
CA ALA A 258 9.71 -3.24 -10.62
C ALA A 258 9.83 -2.23 -11.78
N TRP A 259 10.13 -0.97 -11.45
CA TRP A 259 10.34 0.09 -12.44
C TRP A 259 11.46 -0.20 -13.44
N ARG A 260 12.56 -0.81 -12.98
CA ARG A 260 13.68 -1.21 -13.87
C ARG A 260 13.29 -2.25 -14.92
N HIS A 261 12.25 -3.05 -14.69
CA HIS A 261 11.76 -4.06 -15.64
C HIS A 261 10.77 -3.48 -16.66
N VAL A 262 10.37 -2.21 -16.51
CA VAL A 262 9.55 -1.52 -17.49
C VAL A 262 10.41 -1.16 -18.71
N PRO A 263 10.02 -1.56 -19.93
CA PRO A 263 10.75 -1.19 -21.16
C PRO A 263 10.85 0.33 -21.31
N ASP A 264 12.01 0.83 -21.74
CA ASP A 264 12.28 2.27 -21.83
C ASP A 264 11.27 3.01 -22.70
N ALA A 265 10.77 2.36 -23.77
CA ALA A 265 9.77 2.92 -24.68
C ALA A 265 8.45 3.34 -23.99
N HIS A 266 8.03 2.66 -22.92
CA HIS A 266 6.75 2.91 -22.25
C HIS A 266 6.89 3.76 -20.97
N ARG A 267 8.12 4.04 -20.54
CA ARG A 267 8.36 4.83 -19.32
C ARG A 267 7.78 6.25 -19.42
N PRO A 268 7.93 7.00 -20.53
CA PRO A 268 7.37 8.35 -20.65
C PRO A 268 5.85 8.36 -20.50
N ASP A 269 5.14 7.41 -21.14
CA ASP A 269 3.68 7.32 -21.07
C ASP A 269 3.20 6.98 -19.67
N ILE A 270 3.85 6.03 -18.99
CA ILE A 270 3.52 5.68 -17.61
C ILE A 270 3.75 6.87 -16.66
N LEU A 271 4.85 7.60 -16.83
CA LEU A 271 5.13 8.79 -16.02
C LEU A 271 4.12 9.91 -16.28
N ARG A 272 3.73 10.13 -17.55
CA ARG A 272 2.71 11.11 -17.92
C ARG A 272 1.35 10.78 -17.29
N LEU A 273 0.89 9.53 -17.40
CA LEU A 273 -0.36 9.09 -16.78
C LEU A 273 -0.30 9.17 -15.25
N ALA A 274 0.84 8.83 -14.65
CA ALA A 274 1.02 8.98 -13.21
C ALA A 274 0.99 10.44 -12.76
N ASP A 275 1.59 11.35 -13.54
CA ASP A 275 1.59 12.79 -13.27
C ASP A 275 0.17 13.37 -13.34
N GLU A 276 -0.58 13.00 -14.37
CA GLU A 276 -1.97 13.38 -14.56
C GLU A 276 -2.85 12.90 -13.40
N ALA A 277 -2.65 11.66 -12.93
CA ALA A 277 -3.39 11.11 -11.79
C ALA A 277 -3.15 11.88 -10.47
N PHE A 278 -2.00 12.55 -10.30
CA PHE A 278 -1.77 13.41 -9.13
C PHE A 278 -2.67 14.65 -9.10
N SER A 279 -3.22 15.04 -10.25
CA SER A 279 -4.21 16.12 -10.37
C SER A 279 -5.62 15.68 -9.95
N GLY A 280 -5.81 14.40 -9.58
CA GLY A 280 -7.08 13.86 -9.11
C GLY A 280 -7.92 13.18 -10.19
N THR A 281 -7.39 13.01 -11.40
CA THR A 281 -8.04 12.20 -12.45
C THR A 281 -7.67 10.72 -12.29
N ALA A 282 -8.42 9.85 -12.98
CA ALA A 282 -8.13 8.41 -13.06
C ALA A 282 -7.78 8.02 -14.51
N PRO A 283 -6.61 8.46 -15.02
CA PRO A 283 -6.28 8.28 -16.42
C PRO A 283 -5.98 6.82 -16.73
N SER A 284 -6.39 6.40 -17.92
CA SER A 284 -6.14 5.07 -18.44
C SER A 284 -5.69 5.13 -19.89
N ALA A 285 -4.87 4.16 -20.30
CA ALA A 285 -4.39 4.03 -21.67
C ALA A 285 -4.11 2.57 -22.00
N THR A 286 -4.04 2.25 -23.29
CA THR A 286 -3.58 0.94 -23.76
C THR A 286 -2.19 1.10 -24.37
N ILE A 287 -1.22 0.33 -23.88
CA ILE A 287 0.15 0.33 -24.40
C ILE A 287 0.49 -1.04 -25.01
N ASP A 288 1.44 -1.05 -25.95
CA ASP A 288 2.12 -2.29 -26.28
C ASP A 288 2.99 -2.72 -25.08
N TRP A 289 2.99 -4.00 -24.75
CA TRP A 289 3.63 -4.55 -23.56
C TRP A 289 4.13 -5.95 -23.88
N LYS A 290 5.45 -6.07 -24.09
CA LYS A 290 6.13 -7.34 -24.41
C LYS A 290 5.47 -8.11 -25.57
N GLY A 291 5.05 -7.39 -26.63
CA GLY A 291 4.41 -7.99 -27.80
C GLY A 291 2.90 -8.26 -27.66
N ARG A 292 2.23 -7.71 -26.64
CA ARG A 292 0.77 -7.75 -26.45
C ARG A 292 0.23 -6.36 -26.12
N LYS A 293 -1.09 -6.18 -26.11
CA LYS A 293 -1.69 -4.97 -25.51
C LYS A 293 -1.76 -5.12 -23.98
N ALA A 294 -1.61 -4.02 -23.26
CA ALA A 294 -1.83 -3.94 -21.83
C ALA A 294 -2.61 -2.68 -21.49
N ALA A 295 -3.61 -2.81 -20.62
CA ALA A 295 -4.31 -1.69 -20.04
C ALA A 295 -3.46 -1.12 -18.89
N VAL A 296 -3.16 0.17 -18.97
CA VAL A 296 -2.55 0.95 -17.90
C VAL A 296 -3.66 1.75 -17.24
N ALA A 297 -3.84 1.58 -15.94
CA ALA A 297 -4.76 2.38 -15.15
C ALA A 297 -4.02 3.01 -13.97
N CYS A 298 -4.24 4.31 -13.76
CA CYS A 298 -3.67 5.05 -12.66
C CYS A 298 -4.76 5.47 -11.68
N ALA A 299 -4.46 5.37 -10.39
CA ALA A 299 -5.34 5.84 -9.33
C ALA A 299 -4.50 6.55 -8.25
N LEU A 300 -4.93 7.74 -7.85
CA LEU A 300 -4.35 8.43 -6.72
C LEU A 300 -4.77 7.72 -5.42
N ASN A 301 -3.79 7.34 -4.59
CA ASN A 301 -4.11 6.77 -3.29
C ASN A 301 -4.52 7.91 -2.34
N GLU A 302 -5.78 7.90 -1.93
CA GLU A 302 -6.29 8.84 -0.95
C GLU A 302 -5.71 8.55 0.44
N ILE A 303 -5.68 9.59 1.28
CA ILE A 303 -5.20 9.47 2.65
C ILE A 303 -6.37 8.99 3.49
N ALA A 304 -6.24 7.79 4.02
CA ALA A 304 -7.16 7.20 4.98
C ALA A 304 -6.42 6.84 6.27
N TRP A 305 -7.18 6.72 7.36
CA TRP A 305 -6.68 6.24 8.64
C TRP A 305 -6.96 4.74 8.79
N PRO A 306 -6.03 3.95 9.33
CA PRO A 306 -4.68 4.30 9.77
C PRO A 306 -3.72 4.59 8.59
N TYR A 307 -2.64 5.34 8.86
CA TYR A 307 -1.64 5.69 7.85
C TYR A 307 -0.26 5.16 8.24
N PRO A 308 0.53 4.59 7.30
CA PRO A 308 1.85 4.04 7.61
C PRO A 308 2.85 5.13 8.05
N PRO A 309 4.00 4.74 8.62
CA PRO A 309 5.07 5.68 8.97
C PRO A 309 5.43 6.64 7.83
N VAL A 310 5.44 7.93 8.15
CA VAL A 310 5.74 9.02 7.22
C VAL A 310 6.57 10.08 7.94
N ARG A 311 7.20 10.98 7.19
CA ARG A 311 8.02 12.05 7.78
C ARG A 311 7.19 12.87 8.78
N GLY A 312 7.69 13.00 10.00
CA GLY A 312 6.98 13.64 11.12
C GLY A 312 6.11 12.69 11.95
N HIS A 313 5.82 11.48 11.45
CA HIS A 313 5.02 10.44 12.10
C HIS A 313 5.75 9.08 12.07
N TRP A 314 6.75 8.92 12.93
CA TRP A 314 7.75 7.85 12.79
C TRP A 314 7.20 6.43 13.00
N MET A 315 6.12 6.27 13.76
CA MET A 315 5.42 4.98 13.94
C MET A 315 4.07 4.94 13.19
N GLY A 316 3.77 5.93 12.36
CA GLY A 316 2.51 6.05 11.65
C GLY A 316 1.42 6.74 12.46
N ILE A 317 0.20 6.68 11.92
CA ILE A 317 -0.98 7.36 12.42
C ILE A 317 -2.08 6.31 12.62
N ASP A 318 -2.74 6.36 13.78
CA ASP A 318 -3.79 5.40 14.13
C ASP A 318 -5.11 5.66 13.38
N ALA A 319 -6.11 4.79 13.61
CA ALA A 319 -7.43 4.89 12.98
C ALA A 319 -8.21 6.17 13.36
N ALA A 320 -7.84 6.85 14.45
CA ALA A 320 -8.43 8.11 14.88
C ALA A 320 -7.67 9.33 14.32
N GLY A 321 -6.67 9.12 13.45
CA GLY A 321 -5.86 10.19 12.88
C GLY A 321 -4.80 10.75 13.84
N ARG A 322 -4.41 10.01 14.89
CA ARG A 322 -3.45 10.48 15.90
C ARG A 322 -2.08 9.83 15.73
N ASP A 323 -1.03 10.54 16.13
CA ASP A 323 0.35 10.03 16.04
C ASP A 323 0.59 8.84 16.98
N VAL A 324 1.05 7.71 16.43
CA VAL A 324 1.24 6.47 17.18
C VAL A 324 2.41 6.58 18.17
N LEU A 325 3.53 7.18 17.77
CA LEU A 325 4.73 7.26 18.62
C LEU A 325 4.46 8.12 19.85
N SER A 326 3.84 9.28 19.66
CA SER A 326 3.41 10.16 20.75
C SER A 326 2.53 9.42 21.75
N ARG A 327 1.50 8.71 21.25
CA ARG A 327 0.60 7.93 22.12
C ARG A 327 1.31 6.82 22.89
N VAL A 328 2.23 6.10 22.25
CA VAL A 328 3.01 5.03 22.90
C VAL A 328 3.91 5.59 24.01
N LEU A 329 4.64 6.68 23.77
CA LEU A 329 5.52 7.26 24.78
C LEU A 329 4.74 7.78 25.99
N TYR A 330 3.68 8.57 25.76
CA TYR A 330 2.88 9.10 26.86
C TYR A 330 2.13 8.00 27.62
N GLY A 331 1.56 7.03 26.91
CA GLY A 331 0.90 5.88 27.52
C GLY A 331 1.85 5.05 28.37
N MET A 332 3.06 4.78 27.87
CA MET A 332 4.10 4.08 28.61
C MET A 332 4.53 4.84 29.86
N ARG A 333 4.73 6.15 29.77
CA ARG A 333 5.06 7.00 30.92
C ARG A 333 4.02 6.87 32.02
N ILE A 334 2.74 7.02 31.66
CA ILE A 334 1.62 6.93 32.61
C ILE A 334 1.56 5.53 33.24
N ALA A 335 1.54 4.47 32.42
CA ALA A 335 1.42 3.10 32.90
C ALA A 335 2.58 2.71 33.85
N MET A 336 3.81 3.06 33.50
CA MET A 336 4.99 2.77 34.31
C MET A 336 5.04 3.62 35.58
N ALA A 337 4.70 4.91 35.50
CA ALA A 337 4.65 5.76 36.69
C ALA A 337 3.60 5.26 37.70
N PHE A 338 2.40 4.91 37.22
CA PHE A 338 1.38 4.29 38.07
C PHE A 338 1.86 2.96 38.67
N GLY A 339 2.45 2.08 37.85
CA GLY A 339 2.96 0.79 38.33
C GLY A 339 4.13 0.88 39.30
N LEU A 340 4.89 1.99 39.30
CA LEU A 340 5.97 2.24 40.27
C LEU A 340 5.46 2.91 41.56
N LEU A 341 4.33 3.61 41.52
CA LEU A 341 3.74 4.28 42.67
C LEU A 341 2.87 3.36 43.54
N LEU A 342 2.32 2.29 42.97
CA LEU A 342 1.44 1.33 43.64
C LEU A 342 2.24 0.24 44.38
#